data_AF-A0A9N9C3E9-F1
#
_entry.id   AF-A0A9N9C3E9-F1
#
_cell.length_a   1.000
_cell.length_b   1.000
_cell.length_c   1.000
_cell.angle_alpha   90.00
_cell.angle_beta   90.00
_cell.angle_gamma   90.00
#
_symmetry.space_group_name_H-M   'P 1'
#
loop_
_entity.id
_entity.type
_entity.pdbx_description
1 polymer ?
#
loop_
_entity_poly.entity_id
_entity_poly.type
_entity_poly.pdbx_seq_one_letter_code
_entity_poly.pdbx_strand_id
1 'polypeptide(L)'
;MEFTDDRDEFNNDSLDDLPETETSTALVPRYVDILRELLTEGFTAVKFFKKTHFSYSMRTDAEKALRQALTHVSAEDDDLGEPAKSLLAVVDIHLKASRTEKFWASLRIKEEKDRTCRLEELKQKSIHVQLNVIDEHIHVSDESKMEFTKSTMEAPNYNEADTIGYQQHTNTPKKRSFKEVQNVHETSSGDYTEGEEDENYSDGTEEGDEN
;
A
#
# COMPACT_ATOMS: atom_id res chain seq x y z
N MET A 1 -65.29 -19.37 -34.07
CA MET A 1 -64.97 -19.03 -32.68
C MET A 1 -64.59 -20.33 -32.01
N GLU A 2 -63.31 -20.55 -31.75
CA GLU A 2 -62.81 -21.15 -30.51
C GLU A 2 -61.29 -20.91 -30.46
N PHE A 3 -60.90 -20.18 -29.43
CA PHE A 3 -59.54 -19.84 -29.05
C PHE A 3 -58.98 -20.99 -28.20
N THR A 4 -57.74 -21.39 -28.45
CA THR A 4 -56.86 -22.03 -27.46
C THR A 4 -55.54 -21.30 -27.60
N ASP A 5 -55.34 -20.18 -26.92
CA ASP A 5 -55.03 -19.98 -25.49
C ASP A 5 -53.75 -20.68 -25.03
N ASP A 6 -52.95 -19.83 -24.40
CA ASP A 6 -51.53 -19.90 -24.12
C ASP A 6 -51.16 -20.94 -23.06
N ARG A 7 -50.05 -21.64 -23.28
CA ARG A 7 -49.00 -21.95 -22.28
C ARG A 7 -48.03 -22.96 -22.86
N ASP A 8 -46.77 -22.57 -22.94
CA ASP A 8 -45.78 -23.20 -22.07
C ASP A 8 -44.61 -22.25 -21.82
N GLU A 9 -44.42 -21.98 -20.54
CA GLU A 9 -43.29 -21.30 -19.94
C GLU A 9 -42.03 -22.18 -20.03
N PHE A 10 -40.89 -21.51 -19.79
CA PHE A 10 -39.58 -22.08 -19.47
C PHE A 10 -38.80 -22.71 -20.62
N ASN A 11 -38.00 -21.86 -21.28
CA ASN A 11 -36.61 -22.25 -21.50
C ASN A 11 -35.71 -21.32 -20.69
N ASN A 12 -35.03 -21.95 -19.73
CA ASN A 12 -33.89 -21.43 -19.01
C ASN A 12 -32.87 -20.90 -20.02
N ASP A 13 -32.74 -19.58 -20.08
CA ASP A 13 -31.57 -18.95 -20.67
C ASP A 13 -30.43 -19.14 -19.65
N SER A 14 -29.78 -20.30 -19.76
CA SER A 14 -28.57 -20.67 -19.05
C SER A 14 -27.53 -19.61 -19.40
N LEU A 15 -27.27 -18.72 -18.45
CA LEU A 15 -26.20 -17.74 -18.49
C LEU A 15 -24.86 -18.48 -18.26
N ASP A 16 -24.55 -19.41 -19.16
CA ASP A 16 -23.27 -20.11 -19.18
C ASP A 16 -22.22 -19.28 -19.92
N ASP A 17 -21.03 -19.27 -19.32
CA ASP A 17 -19.74 -18.92 -19.89
C ASP A 17 -19.48 -17.45 -20.24
N LEU A 18 -19.31 -16.64 -19.18
CA LEU A 18 -18.17 -15.72 -19.19
C LEU A 18 -16.89 -16.56 -19.09
N PRO A 19 -15.95 -16.50 -20.05
CA PRO A 19 -14.66 -17.18 -19.92
C PRO A 19 -13.86 -16.50 -18.80
N GLU A 20 -13.94 -17.08 -17.60
CA GLU A 20 -12.95 -16.83 -16.56
C GLU A 20 -11.59 -17.39 -17.04
N THR A 21 -10.53 -16.58 -16.92
CA THR A 21 -9.11 -17.00 -16.83
C THR A 21 -8.24 -17.21 -18.08
N GLU A 22 -8.36 -16.41 -19.15
CA GLU A 22 -7.34 -16.48 -20.24
C GLU A 22 -5.96 -15.84 -19.90
N THR A 23 -5.79 -15.20 -18.75
CA THR A 23 -4.48 -14.62 -18.37
C THR A 23 -3.49 -15.63 -17.77
N SER A 24 -3.93 -16.85 -17.47
CA SER A 24 -3.12 -17.86 -16.75
C SER A 24 -2.10 -18.58 -17.65
N THR A 25 -2.42 -18.75 -18.94
CA THR A 25 -1.65 -19.64 -19.83
C THR A 25 -0.45 -18.94 -20.47
N ALA A 26 -0.51 -17.63 -20.72
CA ALA A 26 0.53 -16.89 -21.43
C ALA A 26 1.83 -16.67 -20.64
N LEU A 27 1.80 -16.82 -19.31
CA LEU A 27 2.97 -16.62 -18.45
C LEU A 27 3.77 -17.90 -18.22
N VAL A 28 3.17 -19.07 -18.44
CA VAL A 28 3.81 -20.37 -18.26
C VAL A 28 5.08 -20.51 -19.12
N PRO A 29 5.10 -20.14 -20.42
CA PRO A 29 6.31 -20.22 -21.24
C PRO A 29 7.46 -19.39 -20.67
N ARG A 30 7.18 -18.16 -20.23
CA ARG A 30 8.19 -17.27 -19.65
C ARG A 30 8.81 -17.86 -18.37
N TYR A 31 8.00 -18.49 -17.52
CA TYR A 31 8.49 -19.12 -16.30
C TYR A 31 9.28 -20.39 -16.58
N VAL A 32 8.91 -21.14 -17.62
CA VAL A 32 9.66 -22.30 -18.11
C VAL A 32 11.04 -21.87 -18.59
N ASP A 33 11.15 -20.80 -19.38
CA ASP A 33 12.44 -20.29 -19.86
C ASP A 33 13.37 -19.88 -18.70
N ILE A 34 12.82 -19.13 -17.73
CA ILE A 34 13.56 -18.73 -16.52
C ILE A 34 14.01 -19.97 -15.73
N LEU A 35 13.14 -20.97 -15.61
CA LEU A 35 13.49 -22.20 -14.90
C LEU A 35 14.60 -22.98 -15.62
N ARG A 36 14.53 -23.10 -16.95
CA ARG A 36 15.54 -23.78 -17.77
C ARG A 36 16.91 -23.14 -17.60
N GLU A 37 16.99 -21.81 -17.65
CA GLU A 37 18.21 -21.05 -17.35
C GLU A 37 18.73 -21.35 -15.93
N LEU A 38 17.85 -21.40 -14.93
CA LEU A 38 18.26 -21.66 -13.55
C LEU A 38 18.68 -23.11 -13.29
N LEU A 39 18.16 -24.07 -14.05
CA LEU A 39 18.57 -25.48 -13.95
C LEU A 39 20.01 -25.68 -14.44
N THR A 40 20.46 -24.88 -15.42
CA THR A 40 21.85 -24.94 -15.91
C THR A 40 22.83 -24.15 -15.02
N GLU A 41 22.41 -23.02 -14.45
CA GLU A 41 23.24 -22.14 -13.61
C GLU A 41 23.27 -22.48 -12.11
N GLY A 42 22.48 -23.47 -11.70
CA GLY A 42 22.28 -23.82 -10.29
C GLY A 42 21.05 -23.13 -9.70
N PHE A 43 20.03 -23.95 -9.45
CA PHE A 43 18.71 -23.54 -9.03
C PHE A 43 18.67 -23.10 -7.55
N THR A 44 17.93 -22.02 -7.30
CA THR A 44 17.38 -21.72 -5.97
C THR A 44 16.00 -21.08 -6.15
N ALA A 45 15.05 -21.37 -5.25
CA ALA A 45 13.72 -20.74 -5.30
C ALA A 45 13.80 -19.20 -5.26
N VAL A 46 14.74 -18.65 -4.48
CA VAL A 46 14.98 -17.19 -4.41
C VAL A 46 15.41 -16.62 -5.76
N LYS A 47 16.30 -17.27 -6.52
CA LYS A 47 16.69 -16.81 -7.87
C LYS A 47 15.49 -16.79 -8.82
N PHE A 48 14.65 -17.83 -8.76
CA PHE A 48 13.43 -17.90 -9.57
C PHE A 48 12.47 -16.74 -9.24
N PHE A 49 12.16 -16.51 -7.97
CA PHE A 49 11.26 -15.43 -7.56
C PHE A 49 11.83 -14.04 -7.87
N LYS A 50 13.15 -13.86 -7.81
CA LYS A 50 13.80 -12.60 -8.21
C LYS A 50 13.67 -12.31 -9.70
N LYS A 51 13.84 -13.31 -10.57
CA LYS A 51 13.75 -13.15 -12.04
C LYS A 51 12.30 -12.97 -12.53
N THR A 52 11.33 -13.47 -11.78
CA THR A 52 9.90 -13.40 -12.12
C THR A 52 9.21 -12.15 -11.58
N HIS A 53 9.85 -11.39 -10.69
CA HIS A 53 9.37 -10.11 -10.16
C HIS A 53 8.01 -10.17 -9.44
N PHE A 54 7.75 -11.24 -8.70
CA PHE A 54 6.56 -11.33 -7.86
C PHE A 54 6.59 -10.33 -6.70
N SER A 55 5.42 -9.76 -6.38
CA SER A 55 5.18 -9.06 -5.11
C SER A 55 4.96 -10.07 -3.97
N TYR A 56 5.09 -9.60 -2.72
CA TYR A 56 4.82 -10.40 -1.53
C TYR A 56 3.38 -10.93 -1.51
N SER A 57 2.41 -10.11 -1.96
CA SER A 57 1.00 -10.52 -2.06
C SER A 57 0.77 -11.72 -2.99
N MET A 58 1.68 -11.97 -3.94
CA MET A 58 1.59 -13.04 -4.93
C MET A 58 2.42 -14.27 -4.53
N ARG A 59 2.81 -14.42 -3.25
CA ARG A 59 3.62 -15.56 -2.80
C ARG A 59 3.04 -16.91 -3.23
N THR A 60 1.75 -17.12 -3.02
CA THR A 60 1.06 -18.37 -3.38
C THR A 60 1.07 -18.61 -4.89
N ASP A 61 0.86 -17.54 -5.67
CA ASP A 61 0.88 -17.62 -7.13
C ASP A 61 2.28 -17.89 -7.67
N ALA A 62 3.31 -17.32 -7.03
CA ALA A 62 4.71 -17.57 -7.35
C ALA A 62 5.09 -19.02 -7.10
N GLU A 63 4.68 -19.59 -5.97
CA GLU A 63 4.90 -20.99 -5.64
C GLU A 63 4.18 -21.92 -6.62
N LYS A 64 2.94 -21.58 -7.01
CA LYS A 64 2.18 -22.30 -8.03
C LYS A 64 2.87 -22.23 -9.41
N ALA A 65 3.32 -21.05 -9.81
CA ALA A 65 4.04 -20.83 -11.07
C ALA A 65 5.33 -21.66 -11.14
N LEU A 66 6.09 -21.73 -10.05
CA LEU A 66 7.28 -22.58 -9.96
C LEU A 66 6.92 -24.05 -10.16
N ARG A 67 5.88 -24.55 -9.48
CA ARG A 67 5.44 -25.94 -9.63
C ARG A 67 4.98 -26.24 -11.06
N GLN A 68 4.19 -25.34 -11.66
CA GLN A 68 3.72 -25.49 -13.04
C GLN A 68 4.88 -25.53 -14.03
N ALA A 69 5.86 -24.63 -13.88
CA ALA A 69 7.06 -24.63 -14.72
C ALA A 69 7.87 -25.93 -14.55
N LEU A 70 8.04 -26.40 -13.31
CA LEU A 70 8.72 -27.68 -13.05
C LEU A 70 7.97 -28.86 -13.65
N THR A 71 6.64 -28.92 -13.51
CA THR A 71 5.82 -29.97 -14.12
C THR A 71 5.98 -29.96 -15.64
N HIS A 72 5.98 -28.78 -16.27
CA HIS A 72 6.16 -28.67 -17.71
C HIS A 72 7.52 -29.20 -18.16
N VAL A 73 8.61 -28.71 -17.57
CA VAL A 73 9.98 -29.16 -17.94
C VAL A 73 10.16 -30.65 -17.63
N SER A 74 9.59 -31.14 -16.52
CA SER A 74 9.68 -32.56 -16.14
C SER A 74 8.98 -33.52 -17.09
N ALA A 75 8.01 -33.03 -17.86
CA ALA A 75 7.27 -33.83 -18.85
C ALA A 75 8.00 -33.90 -20.19
N GLU A 76 9.01 -33.07 -20.42
CA GLU A 76 9.82 -33.05 -21.62
C GLU A 76 10.95 -34.10 -21.51
N ASP A 77 11.23 -34.78 -22.63
CA ASP A 77 12.27 -35.83 -22.71
C ASP A 77 13.61 -35.21 -23.15
N ASP A 78 14.02 -34.18 -22.43
CA ASP A 78 15.27 -33.43 -22.66
C ASP A 78 16.24 -33.55 -21.46
N ASP A 79 17.45 -33.02 -21.64
CA ASP A 79 18.52 -33.07 -20.62
C ASP A 79 18.14 -32.38 -19.29
N LEU A 80 17.11 -31.53 -19.30
CA LEU A 80 16.62 -30.80 -18.12
C LEU A 80 15.40 -31.46 -17.47
N GLY A 81 14.76 -32.43 -18.12
CA GLY A 81 13.61 -33.16 -17.61
C GLY A 81 13.90 -33.92 -16.31
N GLU A 82 14.98 -34.69 -16.25
CA GLU A 82 15.38 -35.43 -15.03
C GLU A 82 15.78 -34.51 -13.87
N PRO A 83 16.60 -33.46 -14.07
CA PRO A 83 16.80 -32.42 -13.06
C PRO A 83 15.50 -31.77 -12.56
N ALA A 84 14.56 -31.47 -13.46
CA ALA A 84 13.28 -30.88 -13.09
C ALA A 84 12.41 -31.85 -12.27
N LYS A 85 12.36 -33.14 -12.62
CA LYS A 85 11.67 -34.19 -11.82
C LYS A 85 12.27 -34.30 -10.42
N SER A 86 13.60 -34.35 -10.34
CA SER A 86 14.31 -34.44 -9.06
C SER A 86 14.02 -33.24 -8.17
N LEU A 87 14.02 -32.03 -8.76
CA LEU A 87 13.71 -30.81 -8.06
C LEU A 87 12.24 -30.73 -7.64
N LEU A 88 11.31 -31.18 -8.49
CA LEU A 88 9.88 -31.22 -8.19
C LEU A 88 9.59 -32.09 -6.96
N ALA A 89 10.31 -33.21 -6.78
CA ALA A 89 10.17 -34.09 -5.62
C ALA A 89 10.57 -33.43 -4.29
N VAL A 90 11.47 -32.44 -4.32
CA VAL A 90 11.98 -31.73 -3.13
C VAL A 90 11.58 -30.26 -3.08
N VAL A 91 10.68 -29.81 -3.97
CA VAL A 91 10.34 -28.38 -4.12
C VAL A 91 9.82 -27.76 -2.82
N ASP A 92 9.05 -28.51 -2.03
CA ASP A 92 8.52 -28.06 -0.75
C ASP A 92 9.62 -27.70 0.25
N ILE A 93 10.74 -28.42 0.22
CA ILE A 93 11.90 -28.16 1.08
C ILE A 93 12.53 -26.83 0.67
N HIS A 94 12.65 -26.56 -0.64
CA HIS A 94 13.16 -25.29 -1.14
C HIS A 94 12.24 -24.11 -0.83
N LEU A 95 10.92 -24.32 -0.91
CA LEU A 95 9.93 -23.28 -0.60
C LEU A 95 9.91 -22.92 0.89
N LYS A 96 10.06 -23.92 1.77
CA LYS A 96 10.10 -23.75 3.23
C LYS A 96 11.50 -23.44 3.77
N ALA A 97 12.52 -23.36 2.90
CA ALA A 97 13.88 -23.07 3.33
C ALA A 97 13.97 -21.67 3.95
N SER A 98 14.81 -21.53 5.00
CA SER A 98 15.01 -20.25 5.71
C SER A 98 15.38 -19.09 4.77
N ARG A 99 16.15 -19.35 3.70
CA ARG A 99 16.51 -18.33 2.71
C ARG A 99 15.30 -17.82 1.92
N THR A 100 14.36 -18.71 1.57
CA THR A 100 13.13 -18.39 0.86
C THR A 100 12.18 -17.61 1.76
N GLU A 101 12.03 -18.02 3.03
CA GLU A 101 11.24 -17.27 4.01
C GLU A 101 11.81 -15.86 4.26
N LYS A 102 13.13 -15.74 4.43
CA LYS A 102 13.81 -14.44 4.58
C LYS A 102 13.59 -13.54 3.36
N PHE A 103 13.58 -14.12 2.15
CA PHE A 103 13.28 -13.38 0.93
C PHE A 103 11.85 -12.81 0.95
N TRP A 104 10.85 -13.63 1.29
CA TRP A 104 9.46 -13.17 1.38
C TRP A 104 9.26 -12.14 2.49
N ALA A 105 9.86 -12.34 3.66
CA ALA A 105 9.84 -11.36 4.74
C ALA A 105 10.46 -10.02 4.32
N SER A 106 11.57 -10.05 3.58
CA SER A 106 12.21 -8.85 3.06
C SER A 106 11.33 -8.12 2.05
N LEU A 107 10.65 -8.84 1.15
CA LEU A 107 9.69 -8.26 0.21
C LEU A 107 8.50 -7.61 0.94
N ARG A 108 7.95 -8.28 1.94
CA ARG A 108 6.86 -7.73 2.76
C ARG A 108 7.26 -6.39 3.40
N ILE A 109 8.43 -6.35 4.03
CA ILE A 109 8.95 -5.14 4.68
C ILE A 109 9.15 -4.03 3.65
N LYS A 110 9.71 -4.36 2.49
CA LYS A 110 9.93 -3.40 1.40
C LYS A 110 8.61 -2.81 0.91
N GLU A 111 7.61 -3.63 0.64
CA GLU A 111 6.30 -3.16 0.16
C GLU A 111 5.60 -2.27 1.18
N GLU A 112 5.66 -2.63 2.47
CA GLU A 112 5.09 -1.80 3.53
C GLU A 112 5.83 -0.46 3.66
N LYS A 113 7.16 -0.47 3.54
CA LYS A 113 7.99 0.74 3.54
C LYS A 113 7.66 1.64 2.34
N ASP A 114 7.55 1.07 1.15
CA ASP A 114 7.22 1.83 -0.06
C ASP A 114 5.82 2.44 0.04
N ARG A 115 4.85 1.70 0.60
CA ARG A 115 3.49 2.16 0.87
C ARG A 115 3.47 3.34 1.86
N THR A 116 4.15 3.20 2.98
CA THR A 116 4.19 4.23 4.04
C THR A 116 4.89 5.50 3.57
N CYS A 117 6.02 5.37 2.87
CA CYS A 117 6.74 6.49 2.26
C CYS A 117 5.83 7.27 1.29
N ARG A 118 5.15 6.57 0.37
CA ARG A 118 4.23 7.21 -0.59
C ARG A 118 3.07 7.93 0.10
N LEU A 119 2.54 7.38 1.19
CA LEU A 119 1.48 8.01 1.95
C LEU A 119 1.96 9.30 2.63
N GLU A 120 3.18 9.30 3.18
CA GLU A 120 3.78 10.47 3.80
C GLU A 120 4.05 11.58 2.78
N GLU A 121 4.59 11.25 1.60
CA GLU A 121 4.77 12.20 0.50
C GLU A 121 3.44 12.85 0.08
N LEU A 122 2.35 12.06 0.00
CA LEU A 122 1.02 12.57 -0.33
C LEU A 122 0.47 13.49 0.76
N LYS A 123 0.69 13.14 2.04
CA LYS A 123 0.32 14.01 3.17
C LYS A 123 1.06 15.33 3.12
N GLN A 124 2.37 15.31 2.88
CA GLN A 124 3.18 16.52 2.79
C GLN A 124 2.73 17.42 1.63
N LYS A 125 2.44 16.84 0.46
CA LYS A 125 1.87 17.58 -0.69
C LYS A 125 0.52 18.20 -0.35
N SER A 126 -0.36 17.47 0.33
CA SER A 126 -1.66 17.98 0.78
C SER A 126 -1.52 19.18 1.72
N ILE A 127 -0.63 19.07 2.73
CA ILE A 127 -0.34 20.17 3.66
C ILE A 127 0.18 21.40 2.91
N HIS A 128 1.11 21.21 1.97
CA HIS A 128 1.66 22.32 1.19
C HIS A 128 0.58 23.05 0.37
N VAL A 129 -0.32 22.31 -0.28
CA VAL A 129 -1.46 22.90 -0.99
C VAL A 129 -2.38 23.67 -0.03
N GLN A 130 -2.68 23.11 1.15
CA GLN A 130 -3.51 23.80 2.14
C GLN A 130 -2.86 25.10 2.63
N LEU A 131 -1.55 25.09 2.88
CA LEU A 131 -0.81 26.30 3.26
C LEU A 131 -0.86 27.36 2.16
N ASN A 132 -0.63 26.99 0.90
CA ASN A 132 -0.70 27.92 -0.22
C ASN A 132 -2.09 28.58 -0.32
N VAL A 133 -3.17 27.80 -0.14
CA VAL A 133 -4.54 28.34 -0.14
C VAL A 133 -4.78 29.32 1.01
N ILE A 134 -4.25 29.03 2.21
CA ILE A 134 -4.36 29.92 3.36
C ILE A 134 -3.57 31.22 3.10
N ASP A 135 -2.36 31.11 2.57
CA ASP A 135 -1.50 32.26 2.27
C ASP A 135 -2.13 33.17 1.20
N GLU A 136 -2.71 32.59 0.15
CA GLU A 136 -3.49 33.34 -0.86
C GLU A 136 -4.68 34.05 -0.20
N HIS A 137 -5.41 33.38 0.69
CA HIS A 137 -6.52 33.99 1.41
C HIS A 137 -6.08 35.15 2.31
N ILE A 138 -4.95 35.02 3.01
CA ILE A 138 -4.37 36.09 3.83
C ILE A 138 -3.99 37.26 2.94
N HIS A 139 -3.29 37.01 1.84
CA HIS A 139 -2.87 38.05 0.89
C HIS A 139 -4.06 38.83 0.34
N VAL A 140 -5.08 38.14 -0.18
CA VAL A 140 -6.30 38.77 -0.71
C VAL A 140 -7.05 39.54 0.37
N SER A 141 -7.10 39.00 1.60
CA SER A 141 -7.74 39.68 2.74
C SER A 141 -7.02 40.98 3.10
N ASP A 142 -5.70 40.96 3.15
CA ASP A 142 -4.90 42.12 3.53
C ASP A 142 -4.91 43.19 2.43
N GLU A 143 -4.87 42.79 1.16
CA GLU A 143 -5.09 43.69 0.02
C GLU A 143 -6.46 44.39 0.12
N SER A 144 -7.53 43.63 0.38
CA SER A 144 -8.89 44.18 0.54
C SER A 144 -8.97 45.17 1.71
N LYS A 145 -8.31 44.91 2.84
CA LYS A 145 -8.26 45.83 3.98
C LYS A 145 -7.50 47.12 3.62
N MET A 146 -6.41 47.02 2.87
CA MET A 146 -5.66 48.18 2.41
C MET A 146 -6.46 49.04 1.43
N GLU A 147 -7.17 48.42 0.47
CA GLU A 147 -8.06 49.15 -0.44
C GLU A 147 -9.19 49.87 0.30
N PHE A 148 -9.77 49.22 1.31
CA PHE A 148 -10.80 49.82 2.15
C PHE A 148 -10.29 51.03 2.93
N THR A 149 -9.12 50.91 3.58
CA THR A 149 -8.52 52.02 4.34
C THR A 149 -8.08 53.17 3.44
N LYS A 150 -7.54 52.87 2.26
CA LYS A 150 -7.21 53.88 1.25
C LYS A 150 -8.45 54.65 0.77
N SER A 151 -9.54 53.95 0.46
CA SER A 151 -10.82 54.57 0.07
C SER A 151 -11.43 55.41 1.20
N THR A 152 -11.16 55.07 2.46
CA THR A 152 -11.61 55.83 3.64
C THR A 152 -10.77 57.10 3.87
N MET A 153 -9.48 57.07 3.55
CA MET A 153 -8.58 58.23 3.69
C MET A 153 -8.66 59.23 2.53
N GLU A 154 -9.08 58.80 1.34
CA GLU A 154 -9.30 59.68 0.18
C GLU A 154 -10.69 60.36 0.19
N ALA A 155 -11.55 60.06 1.18
CA ALA A 155 -12.80 60.76 1.37
C ALA A 155 -12.54 62.20 1.86
N PRO A 156 -13.09 63.24 1.22
CA PRO A 156 -12.83 64.63 1.59
C PRO A 156 -13.28 64.90 3.03
N ASN A 157 -12.34 65.41 3.84
CA ASN A 157 -12.57 65.86 5.21
C ASN A 157 -13.47 67.10 5.21
N TYR A 158 -14.78 66.90 5.33
CA TYR A 158 -15.72 67.95 5.70
C TYR A 158 -15.88 67.97 7.22
N ASN A 159 -15.14 68.84 7.89
CA ASN A 159 -15.51 69.29 9.22
C ASN A 159 -16.55 70.41 9.07
N GLU A 160 -17.82 70.12 9.32
CA GLU A 160 -18.62 70.79 10.38
C GLU A 160 -20.08 70.33 10.39
N ALA A 161 -20.53 69.99 11.59
CA ALA A 161 -21.89 70.10 12.14
C ALA A 161 -23.06 69.54 11.32
N ASP A 162 -23.44 68.29 11.60
CA ASP A 162 -24.70 68.04 12.32
C ASP A 162 -24.80 66.57 12.76
N THR A 163 -25.15 66.39 14.04
CA THR A 163 -25.44 65.09 14.65
C THR A 163 -26.67 64.47 14.00
N ILE A 164 -26.46 63.52 13.08
CA ILE A 164 -27.49 62.56 12.67
C ILE A 164 -26.99 61.17 13.06
N GLY A 165 -27.70 60.57 14.03
CA GLY A 165 -27.39 59.26 14.59
C GLY A 165 -27.47 58.16 13.54
N TYR A 166 -26.33 57.67 13.09
CA TYR A 166 -26.24 56.39 12.41
C TYR A 166 -26.06 55.31 13.46
N GLN A 167 -27.04 54.39 13.53
CA GLN A 167 -26.94 53.17 14.33
C GLN A 167 -25.72 52.38 13.88
N GLN A 168 -24.70 52.34 14.74
CA GLN A 168 -23.64 51.35 14.65
C GLN A 168 -24.26 49.98 14.96
N HIS A 169 -24.57 49.20 13.93
CA HIS A 169 -24.67 47.77 14.10
C HIS A 169 -23.25 47.21 14.25
N THR A 170 -22.70 47.33 15.46
CA THR A 170 -21.57 46.49 15.85
C THR A 170 -22.09 45.06 15.90
N ASN A 171 -21.85 44.29 14.85
CA ASN A 171 -21.87 42.84 14.96
C ASN A 171 -20.68 42.44 15.83
N THR A 172 -20.83 42.59 17.14
CA THR A 172 -19.96 41.92 18.10
C THR A 172 -20.08 40.43 17.79
N PRO A 173 -19.00 39.71 17.48
CA PRO A 173 -19.05 38.26 17.44
C PRO A 173 -19.50 37.82 18.84
N LYS A 174 -20.66 37.18 18.90
CA LYS A 174 -21.17 36.50 20.09
C LYS A 174 -20.02 35.62 20.58
N LYS A 175 -19.41 35.99 21.71
CA LYS A 175 -18.54 35.09 22.47
C LYS A 175 -19.39 33.85 22.76
N ARG A 176 -19.22 32.80 21.96
CA ARG A 176 -19.58 31.46 22.40
C ARG A 176 -18.63 31.19 23.55
N SER A 177 -19.14 31.29 24.76
CA SER A 177 -18.50 30.70 25.93
C SER A 177 -18.32 29.22 25.60
N PHE A 178 -17.08 28.83 25.32
CA PHE A 178 -16.71 27.43 25.40
C PHE A 178 -16.89 27.08 26.87
N LYS A 179 -17.96 26.35 27.19
CA LYS A 179 -18.03 25.62 28.45
C LYS A 179 -16.88 24.62 28.39
N GLU A 180 -15.88 24.91 29.19
CA GLU A 180 -14.97 23.95 29.76
C GLU A 180 -15.78 22.78 30.31
N VAL A 181 -15.75 21.66 29.60
CA VAL A 181 -16.07 20.34 30.15
C VAL A 181 -14.73 19.67 30.35
N GLN A 182 -14.20 19.83 31.55
CA GLN A 182 -13.14 18.97 32.08
C GLN A 182 -13.66 17.53 32.14
N ASN A 183 -12.77 16.59 31.78
CA ASN A 183 -12.64 15.19 32.25
C ASN A 183 -13.94 14.37 32.38
N VAL A 184 -14.04 13.18 31.77
CA VAL A 184 -13.20 12.02 32.09
C VAL A 184 -13.09 11.12 30.85
N HIS A 185 -11.87 10.87 30.37
CA HIS A 185 -11.56 9.54 29.85
C HIS A 185 -10.30 9.07 30.55
N GLU A 186 -10.49 8.12 31.45
CA GLU A 186 -9.43 7.30 32.02
C GLU A 186 -8.62 6.72 30.86
N THR A 187 -7.39 7.19 30.73
CA THR A 187 -6.29 6.37 30.23
C THR A 187 -5.53 5.91 31.46
N SER A 188 -5.59 4.61 31.70
CA SER A 188 -4.72 3.87 32.60
C SER A 188 -4.45 2.57 31.85
N SER A 189 -3.22 2.09 31.66
CA SER A 189 -1.89 2.60 31.95
C SER A 189 -0.99 1.64 31.17
N GLY A 190 -0.43 2.08 30.04
CA GLY A 190 0.54 1.30 29.27
C GLY A 190 1.94 1.70 29.72
N ASP A 191 2.41 1.03 30.77
CA ASP A 191 3.75 1.18 31.32
C ASP A 191 4.77 0.55 30.36
N TYR A 192 5.66 1.39 29.83
CA TYR A 192 6.89 0.97 29.16
C TYR A 192 8.05 1.57 29.96
N THR A 193 8.75 0.72 30.71
CA THR A 193 10.12 1.02 31.15
C THR A 193 11.09 0.39 30.16
N GLU A 194 11.92 1.27 29.61
CA GLU A 194 13.17 0.99 28.90
C GLU A 194 14.19 0.24 29.77
N GLY A 195 15.14 -0.38 29.08
CA GLY A 195 16.46 -0.71 29.58
C GLY A 195 16.62 -2.13 30.11
N GLU A 196 17.73 -2.83 29.94
CA GLU A 196 19.03 -2.57 29.30
C GLU A 196 19.63 -3.96 29.04
N GLU A 197 20.44 -4.04 27.98
CA GLU A 197 21.69 -4.78 27.88
C GLU A 197 21.90 -6.04 28.76
N ASP A 198 22.17 -7.18 28.11
CA ASP A 198 23.52 -7.73 28.25
C ASP A 198 23.80 -8.82 27.20
N GLU A 199 24.91 -8.57 26.52
CA GLU A 199 25.63 -9.50 25.70
C GLU A 199 26.04 -10.72 26.55
N ASN A 200 25.87 -11.93 26.02
CA ASN A 200 26.90 -12.93 26.27
C ASN A 200 27.05 -13.88 25.09
N TYR A 201 27.95 -13.46 24.21
CA TYR A 201 28.72 -14.33 23.35
C TYR A 201 29.64 -15.18 24.24
N SER A 202 29.46 -16.49 24.26
CA SER A 202 30.55 -17.40 24.62
C SER A 202 30.76 -18.34 23.45
N ASP A 203 31.60 -17.83 22.55
CA ASP A 203 32.45 -18.55 21.63
C ASP A 203 33.39 -19.48 22.42
N GLY A 204 33.70 -20.63 21.82
CA GLY A 204 34.46 -21.70 22.44
C GLY A 204 34.86 -22.72 21.40
N THR A 205 35.74 -22.31 20.49
CA THR A 205 36.49 -23.19 19.59
C THR A 205 37.98 -23.13 19.98
N GLU A 206 38.58 -24.27 20.36
CA GLU A 206 39.99 -24.65 20.19
C GLU A 206 40.13 -26.07 20.79
N GLU A 207 40.27 -27.11 19.97
CA GLU A 207 41.52 -27.70 19.42
C GLU A 207 42.44 -28.35 20.47
N GLY A 208 42.85 -29.59 20.19
CA GLY A 208 43.84 -30.32 20.97
C GLY A 208 43.88 -31.82 20.66
N ASP A 209 44.59 -32.18 19.58
CA ASP A 209 45.17 -33.50 19.35
C ASP A 209 46.02 -33.95 20.55
N GLU A 210 46.07 -35.26 20.85
CA GLU A 210 47.27 -35.95 21.34
C GLU A 210 47.08 -37.48 21.29
N ASN A 211 47.83 -38.12 20.37
CA ASN A 211 48.29 -39.54 20.29
C ASN A 211 47.33 -40.72 20.49
#